data_AF-A0A6S7JRK6-F1
#
_entry.id   AF-A0A6S7JRK6-F1
#
_cell.length_a   1.000
_cell.length_b   1.000
_cell.length_c   1.000
_cell.angle_alpha   90.00
_cell.angle_beta   90.00
_cell.angle_gamma   90.00
#
_symmetry.space_group_name_H-M   'P 1'
#
loop_
_entity.id
_entity.type
_entity.pdbx_description
1 polymer ?
#
loop_
_entity_poly.entity_id
_entity_poly.type
_entity_poly.pdbx_seq_one_letter_code
_entity_poly.pdbx_strand_id
1 'polypeptide(L)'
;MTSLCSACRRHYLSLRRVYDKLLAETTDDKEEDELCVDIMSLMNDTRRDWTIGFDCNKVKEKNYNVLSLSGVFGFLTFIYYAAVRKHEKYKNKIRTRSRRAKQVVNYDSE
;
A
#
# COMPACT_ATOMS: atom_id res chain seq x y z
N MET A 1 3.20 13.08 -28.94
CA MET A 1 4.06 12.85 -27.76
C MET A 1 4.18 11.37 -27.33
N THR A 2 3.37 10.43 -27.82
CA THR A 2 3.47 9.00 -27.45
C THR A 2 4.56 8.21 -28.19
N SER A 3 4.96 8.65 -29.39
CA SER A 3 5.93 7.91 -30.23
C SER A 3 7.33 7.90 -29.63
N LEU A 4 7.84 9.06 -29.19
CA LEU A 4 9.18 9.20 -28.61
C LEU A 4 9.35 8.34 -27.35
N CYS A 5 8.41 8.42 -26.41
CA CYS A 5 8.44 7.59 -25.22
C CYS A 5 8.42 6.10 -25.58
N SER A 6 7.57 5.67 -26.52
CA SER A 6 7.51 4.25 -26.91
C SER A 6 8.80 3.76 -27.60
N ALA A 7 9.40 4.58 -28.45
CA ALA A 7 10.62 4.26 -29.17
C ALA A 7 11.84 4.22 -28.23
N CYS A 8 11.98 5.23 -27.37
CA CYS A 8 13.15 5.41 -26.51
C CYS A 8 13.06 4.65 -25.17
N ARG A 9 11.88 4.13 -24.77
CA ARG A 9 11.68 3.44 -23.48
C ARG A 9 12.68 2.32 -23.22
N ARG A 10 12.98 1.50 -24.24
CA ARG A 10 13.95 0.41 -24.08
C ARG A 10 15.35 0.94 -23.80
N HIS A 11 15.77 2.00 -24.49
CA HIS A 11 17.05 2.66 -24.29
C HIS A 11 17.14 3.35 -22.93
N TYR A 12 16.11 4.12 -22.54
CA TYR A 12 16.03 4.75 -21.23
C TYR A 12 16.11 3.74 -20.08
N LEU A 13 15.37 2.62 -20.17
CA LEU A 13 15.43 1.55 -19.17
C LEU A 13 16.78 0.81 -19.15
N SER A 14 17.49 0.77 -20.28
CA SER A 14 18.83 0.20 -20.34
C SER A 14 19.86 1.13 -19.69
N LEU A 15 19.82 2.42 -20.03
CA LEU A 15 20.65 3.46 -19.43
C LEU A 15 20.48 3.49 -17.91
N ARG A 16 19.23 3.50 -17.43
CA ARG A 16 18.93 3.44 -15.99
C ARG A 16 19.52 2.19 -15.33
N ARG A 17 19.42 1.02 -15.97
CA ARG A 17 20.00 -0.22 -15.42
C ARG A 17 21.53 -0.18 -15.36
N VAL A 18 22.19 0.45 -16.31
CA VAL A 18 23.65 0.63 -16.28
C VAL A 18 24.03 1.59 -15.17
N TYR A 19 23.33 2.73 -15.06
CA TYR A 19 23.52 3.69 -13.98
C TYR A 19 23.34 3.06 -12.59
N ASP A 20 22.26 2.30 -12.38
CA ASP A 20 21.98 1.64 -11.10
C ASP A 20 23.04 0.56 -10.76
N LYS A 21 23.65 -0.07 -11.77
CA LYS A 21 24.76 -1.01 -11.57
C LYS A 21 26.05 -0.30 -11.21
N LEU A 22 26.37 0.79 -11.91
CA LEU A 22 27.54 1.61 -11.60
C LEU A 22 27.43 2.12 -10.17
N LEU A 23 26.27 2.64 -9.78
CA LEU A 23 25.99 3.09 -8.43
C LEU A 23 26.19 1.97 -7.39
N ALA A 24 25.69 0.77 -7.65
CA ALA A 24 25.87 -0.36 -6.74
C ALA A 24 27.30 -0.92 -6.67
N GLU A 25 28.14 -0.63 -7.67
CA GLU A 25 29.54 -1.04 -7.70
C GLU A 25 30.45 0.01 -7.06
N THR A 26 30.08 1.29 -7.16
CA THR A 26 30.87 2.39 -6.60
C THR A 26 30.49 2.74 -5.17
N THR A 27 29.22 2.63 -4.77
CA THR A 27 28.77 2.98 -3.41
C THR A 27 28.10 1.83 -2.68
N ASP A 28 28.57 1.55 -1.46
CA ASP A 28 27.99 0.53 -0.56
C ASP A 28 26.51 0.82 -0.22
N ASP A 29 26.14 2.11 -0.12
CA ASP A 29 24.79 2.56 0.27
C ASP A 29 23.96 3.13 -0.89
N LYS A 30 24.40 2.97 -2.14
CA LYS A 30 23.77 3.59 -3.34
C LYS A 30 23.65 5.11 -3.24
N GLU A 31 24.53 5.76 -2.49
CA GLU A 31 24.66 7.20 -2.52
C GLU A 31 25.31 7.61 -3.85
N GLU A 32 24.84 8.69 -4.45
CA GLU A 32 25.37 9.13 -5.75
C GLU A 32 26.71 9.87 -5.59
N ASP A 33 27.14 10.15 -4.35
CA ASP A 33 28.26 11.06 -4.01
C ASP A 33 29.66 10.54 -4.40
N GLU A 34 29.83 9.23 -4.57
CA GLU A 34 31.12 8.65 -5.03
C GLU A 34 31.18 8.46 -6.55
N LEU A 35 30.09 8.77 -7.27
CA LEU A 35 30.04 8.68 -8.73
C LEU A 35 30.61 9.95 -9.38
N CYS A 36 31.16 9.84 -10.59
CA CYS A 36 31.62 11.02 -11.32
C CYS A 36 30.47 12.01 -11.56
N VAL A 37 30.70 13.28 -11.21
CA VAL A 37 29.73 14.38 -11.34
C VAL A 37 29.14 14.50 -12.76
N ASP A 38 29.94 14.23 -13.79
CA ASP A 38 29.48 14.27 -15.19
C ASP A 38 28.39 13.22 -15.45
N ILE A 39 28.56 12.00 -14.92
CA ILE A 39 27.62 10.89 -15.08
C ILE A 39 26.33 11.19 -14.32
N MET A 40 26.44 11.71 -13.09
CA MET A 40 25.29 12.14 -12.28
C MET A 40 24.50 13.23 -12.99
N SER A 41 25.19 14.25 -13.50
CA SER A 41 24.56 15.38 -14.19
C SER A 41 23.83 14.93 -15.45
N LEU A 42 24.49 14.13 -16.31
CA LEU A 42 23.86 13.58 -17.51
C LEU A 42 22.62 12.75 -17.18
N MET A 43 22.68 11.94 -16.13
CA MET A 43 21.56 11.10 -15.73
C MET A 43 20.42 11.93 -15.14
N ASN A 44 20.73 12.97 -14.37
CA ASN A 44 19.74 13.89 -13.80
C ASN A 44 19.00 14.65 -14.92
N ASP A 45 19.72 15.20 -15.89
CA ASP A 45 19.15 15.85 -17.06
C ASP A 45 18.28 14.88 -17.86
N THR A 46 18.79 13.66 -18.13
CA THR A 46 18.03 12.63 -18.84
C THR A 46 16.74 12.23 -18.09
N ARG A 47 16.79 12.09 -16.76
CA ARG A 47 15.61 11.79 -15.92
C ARG A 47 14.62 12.95 -15.97
N ARG A 48 15.09 14.19 -15.88
CA ARG A 48 14.26 15.40 -15.94
C ARG A 48 13.56 15.53 -17.30
N ASP A 49 14.29 15.35 -18.39
CA ASP A 49 13.72 15.38 -19.73
C ASP A 49 12.73 14.23 -19.94
N TRP A 50 13.03 13.03 -19.45
CA TRP A 50 12.11 11.88 -19.54
C TRP A 50 10.81 12.11 -18.76
N THR A 51 10.88 12.71 -17.58
CA THR A 51 9.73 12.86 -16.67
C THR A 51 8.94 14.14 -16.94
N ILE A 52 9.59 15.29 -16.95
CA ILE A 52 8.94 16.62 -17.05
C ILE A 52 8.94 17.09 -18.50
N GLY A 53 10.05 16.92 -19.22
CA GLY A 53 10.20 17.42 -20.59
C GLY A 53 9.27 16.71 -21.59
N PHE A 54 9.33 15.38 -21.63
CA PHE A 54 8.60 14.55 -22.58
C PHE A 54 7.34 13.90 -21.98
N ASP A 55 7.13 14.04 -20.67
CA ASP A 55 6.02 13.40 -19.92
C ASP A 55 5.89 11.89 -20.20
N CYS A 56 7.05 11.23 -20.30
CA CYS A 56 7.11 9.78 -20.56
C CYS A 56 6.84 8.95 -19.30
N ASN A 57 6.83 9.58 -18.13
CA ASN A 57 6.48 8.93 -16.88
C ASN A 57 4.96 8.91 -16.70
N LYS A 58 4.28 8.17 -17.58
CA LYS A 58 2.89 7.78 -17.33
C LYS A 58 2.88 6.90 -16.09
N VAL A 59 2.61 7.51 -14.94
CA VAL A 59 2.17 6.81 -13.73
C VAL A 59 1.12 5.82 -14.21
N LYS A 60 1.36 4.51 -14.01
CA LYS A 60 0.41 3.47 -14.43
C LYS A 60 -0.96 3.92 -13.96
N GLU A 61 -1.81 4.28 -14.91
CA GLU A 61 -3.15 4.75 -14.60
C GLU A 61 -3.81 3.66 -13.78
N LYS A 62 -4.24 4.08 -12.58
CA LYS A 62 -5.21 3.43 -11.71
C LYS A 62 -4.62 2.43 -10.71
N ASN A 63 -4.17 2.96 -9.59
CA ASN A 63 -4.11 2.27 -8.29
C ASN A 63 -5.50 1.91 -7.74
N TYR A 64 -6.49 1.59 -8.58
CA TYR A 64 -7.84 1.19 -8.13
C TYR A 64 -7.79 -0.02 -7.22
N ASN A 65 -6.84 -0.94 -7.45
CA ASN A 65 -6.66 -2.08 -6.56
C ASN A 65 -6.31 -1.67 -5.14
N VAL A 66 -5.37 -0.73 -4.95
CA VAL A 66 -4.96 -0.29 -3.61
C VAL A 66 -6.10 0.41 -2.89
N LEU A 67 -6.83 1.28 -3.60
CA LEU A 67 -7.98 1.98 -3.03
C LEU A 67 -9.10 1.00 -2.67
N SER A 68 -9.43 0.06 -3.55
CA SER A 68 -10.44 -0.97 -3.30
C SER A 68 -10.08 -1.88 -2.13
N LEU A 69 -8.82 -2.35 -2.06
CA LEU A 69 -8.32 -3.16 -0.95
C LEU A 69 -8.44 -2.41 0.37
N SER A 70 -8.01 -1.15 0.41
CA SER A 70 -8.12 -0.32 1.61
C SER A 70 -9.57 -0.15 2.09
N GLY A 71 -10.52 0.02 1.16
CA GLY A 71 -11.95 0.12 1.47
C GLY A 71 -12.52 -1.17 2.05
N VAL A 72 -12.14 -2.33 1.51
CA VAL A 72 -12.57 -3.64 2.03
C VAL A 72 -12.05 -3.86 3.45
N PHE A 73 -10.78 -3.58 3.72
CA PHE A 73 -10.22 -3.71 5.07
C PHE A 73 -10.90 -2.75 6.06
N GLY A 74 -11.18 -1.51 5.65
CA GLY A 74 -11.95 -0.56 6.46
C GLY A 74 -13.37 -1.05 6.75
N PHE A 75 -14.04 -1.64 5.76
CA PHE A 75 -15.40 -2.16 5.95
C PHE A 75 -15.43 -3.40 6.86
N LEU A 76 -14.44 -4.29 6.73
CA LEU A 76 -14.30 -5.47 7.58
C LEU A 76 -14.12 -5.09 9.05
N THR A 77 -13.30 -4.07 9.35
CA THR A 77 -13.13 -3.61 10.74
C THR A 77 -14.43 -3.04 11.32
N PHE A 78 -15.21 -2.31 10.51
CA PHE A 78 -16.52 -1.81 10.92
C PHE A 78 -17.53 -2.94 11.21
N ILE A 79 -17.63 -3.93 10.30
CA ILE A 79 -18.50 -5.10 10.50
C ILE A 79 -18.09 -5.87 11.75
N TYR A 80 -16.80 -6.13 11.93
CA TYR A 80 -16.29 -6.86 13.07
C TYR A 80 -16.68 -6.17 14.39
N TYR A 81 -16.48 -4.85 14.48
CA TYR A 81 -16.85 -4.09 15.66
C TYR A 81 -18.36 -4.14 15.95
N ALA A 82 -19.20 -4.04 14.92
CA ALA A 82 -20.65 -4.16 15.06
C ALA A 82 -21.07 -5.58 15.51
N ALA A 83 -20.43 -6.62 14.97
CA ALA A 83 -20.68 -8.01 15.32
C ALA A 83 -20.35 -8.29 16.79
N VAL A 84 -19.18 -7.84 17.27
CA VAL A 84 -18.77 -8.00 18.68
C VAL A 84 -19.77 -7.34 19.63
N ARG A 85 -20.20 -6.10 19.36
CA ARG A 85 -21.22 -5.41 20.17
C ARG A 85 -22.55 -6.16 20.20
N LYS A 86 -23.00 -6.72 19.07
CA LYS A 86 -24.23 -7.52 19.01
C LYS A 86 -24.08 -8.83 19.77
N HIS A 87 -22.95 -9.51 19.60
CA HIS A 87 -22.66 -10.77 20.28
C HIS A 87 -22.61 -10.59 21.80
N GLU A 88 -22.01 -9.50 22.28
CA GLU A 88 -22.00 -9.16 23.71
C GLU A 88 -23.42 -8.92 24.27
N LYS A 89 -24.26 -8.15 23.55
CA LYS A 89 -25.66 -7.95 23.92
C LYS A 89 -26.45 -9.26 23.95
N TYR A 90 -26.25 -10.12 22.95
CA TYR A 90 -26.88 -11.43 22.88
C TYR A 90 -26.48 -12.32 24.07
N LYS A 91 -25.17 -12.41 24.35
CA LYS A 91 -24.61 -13.15 25.49
C LYS A 91 -25.15 -12.64 26.83
N ASN A 92 -25.25 -11.31 27.01
CA ASN A 92 -25.79 -10.69 28.22
C ASN A 92 -27.30 -10.97 28.39
N LYS A 93 -28.07 -11.00 27.29
CA LYS A 93 -29.50 -11.36 27.30
C LYS A 93 -29.74 -12.83 27.69
N ILE A 94 -28.90 -13.75 27.20
CA ILE A 94 -28.95 -15.15 27.62
C ILE A 94 -28.59 -15.28 29.10
N ARG A 95 -27.52 -14.61 29.55
CA ARG A 95 -27.07 -14.66 30.95
C ARG A 95 -28.14 -14.15 31.92
N THR A 96 -28.84 -13.07 31.57
CA THR A 96 -29.94 -12.53 32.39
C THR A 96 -31.15 -13.46 32.44
N ARG A 97 -31.53 -14.09 31.31
CA ARG A 97 -32.59 -15.12 31.29
C ARG A 97 -32.22 -16.34 32.15
N SER A 98 -30.97 -16.82 32.05
CA SER A 98 -30.48 -17.94 32.85
C SER A 98 -30.46 -17.62 34.35
N ARG A 99 -30.05 -16.40 34.74
CA ARG A 99 -30.12 -15.94 36.14
C ARG A 99 -31.55 -15.94 36.68
N ARG A 100 -32.51 -15.40 35.91
CA ARG A 100 -33.93 -15.39 36.30
C ARG A 100 -34.49 -16.81 36.46
N ALA A 101 -34.19 -17.72 35.53
CA ALA A 101 -34.64 -19.12 35.63
C ALA A 101 -34.10 -19.82 36.89
N LYS A 102 -32.83 -19.58 37.25
CA LYS A 102 -32.24 -20.13 38.49
C LYS A 102 -32.89 -19.56 39.76
N GLN A 103 -33.28 -18.28 39.77
CA GLN A 103 -33.93 -17.67 40.93
C GLN A 103 -35.34 -18.22 41.15
N VAL A 104 -36.10 -18.47 40.08
CA VAL A 104 -37.44 -19.09 40.20
C VAL A 104 -37.35 -20.50 40.78
N VAL A 105 -36.43 -21.33 40.27
CA VAL A 105 -36.23 -22.70 40.79
C VAL A 105 -35.81 -22.70 42.27
N ASN A 106 -34.99 -21.73 42.69
CA ASN A 106 -34.56 -21.63 44.08
C ASN A 106 -35.69 -21.17 45.03
N TYR A 107 -36.68 -20.43 44.52
CA TYR A 107 -37.84 -19.98 45.31
C TYR A 107 -38.87 -21.10 45.53
N ASP A 108 -39.03 -22.01 44.57
CA ASP A 108 -39.92 -23.19 44.72
C ASP A 108 -39.31 -24.32 45.59
N SER A 109 -38.05 -24.19 46.02
CA SER A 109 -37.34 -25.19 46.83
C SER A 109 -37.25 -24.85 48.33
N GLU A 110 -37.88 -23.75 48.76
CA GLU A 110 -37.97 -23.27 50.15
C GLU A 110 -39.42 -23.33 50.64
#